data_AF-A0AA86S9C2-F1
#
_entry.id   AF-A0AA86S9C2-F1
#
_cell.length_a   1.000
_cell.length_b   1.000
_cell.length_c   1.000
_cell.angle_alpha   90.00
_cell.angle_beta   90.00
_cell.angle_gamma   90.00
#
_symmetry.space_group_name_H-M   'P 1'
#
loop_
_entity.id
_entity.type
_entity.pdbx_description
1 polymer ?
#
loop_
_entity_poly.entity_id
_entity_poly.type
_entity_poly.pdbx_seq_one_letter_code
_entity_poly.pdbx_strand_id
1 'polypeptide(L)'
;MPPPKNHTPKNPIKLSRLFSSKIEAKMGSKGSVSMKLLLLLHLTVLCVSQDFDFFYFVQQWPGSYCDTQNSCCYPTTGKPAADFGIHGLWPNYKDGSYPSNCDSNNPFQQSQISDLRSSLQRNWPTLACPSGNGVQFWTHEWEKHGTCSESLLKQHDYFEAALDLKQRANLLRALTNAGIQPDGELYSLSSIKGAIKDAIGYTPYIECNVDASRNSQLYQVYLCVDTSGSGFIECPVFPKGKCGSQVEFPTF
;
A
#
# COMPACT_ATOMS: atom_id res chain seq x y z
N MET A 1 21.00 -6.58 1.76
CA MET A 1 20.35 -5.60 0.85
C MET A 1 21.40 -4.97 -0.05
N PRO A 2 21.38 -5.20 -1.37
CA PRO A 2 22.15 -4.37 -2.30
C PRO A 2 21.52 -2.97 -2.43
N PRO A 3 22.30 -1.92 -2.70
CA PRO A 3 21.81 -0.54 -2.73
C PRO A 3 20.91 -0.29 -3.96
N PRO A 4 19.88 0.55 -3.85
CA PRO A 4 19.01 0.89 -4.97
C PRO A 4 19.77 1.75 -5.99
N LYS A 5 19.61 1.41 -7.27
CA LYS A 5 20.09 2.22 -8.39
C LYS A 5 19.20 3.47 -8.47
N ASN A 6 19.79 4.64 -8.22
CA ASN A 6 19.14 5.93 -8.46
C ASN A 6 18.78 6.06 -9.94
N HIS A 7 17.49 6.12 -10.25
CA HIS A 7 17.02 6.68 -11.52
C HIS A 7 16.60 8.13 -11.29
N THR A 8 17.36 9.03 -11.89
CA THR A 8 17.05 10.45 -11.99
C THR A 8 15.79 10.66 -12.86
N PRO A 9 14.87 11.56 -12.48
CA PRO A 9 13.74 11.91 -13.33
C PRO A 9 14.24 12.65 -14.58
N LYS A 10 13.79 12.20 -15.75
CA LYS A 10 13.98 12.95 -17.00
C LYS A 10 13.04 14.16 -17.01
N ASN A 11 13.61 15.34 -17.23
CA ASN A 11 12.89 16.59 -17.52
C ASN A 11 11.83 16.40 -18.61
N PRO A 12 10.61 16.95 -18.47
CA PRO A 12 9.62 16.95 -19.54
C PRO A 12 9.91 18.11 -20.49
N ILE A 13 10.49 17.81 -21.66
CA ILE A 13 10.53 18.76 -22.78
C ILE A 13 9.33 18.49 -23.70
N LYS A 14 8.47 19.50 -23.77
CA LYS A 14 7.63 19.94 -24.92
C LYS A 14 7.20 18.87 -25.93
N LEU A 15 5.92 18.49 -25.89
CA LEU A 15 5.19 18.10 -27.10
C LEU A 15 3.87 18.87 -27.16
N SER A 16 3.89 20.03 -27.81
CA SER A 16 2.68 20.68 -28.33
C SER A 16 2.94 21.00 -29.81
N ARG A 17 2.51 20.11 -30.71
CA ARG A 17 2.35 20.41 -32.14
C ARG A 17 1.55 19.30 -32.83
N LEU A 18 0.71 19.75 -33.77
CA LEU A 18 -0.14 19.01 -34.72
C LEU A 18 -1.51 18.67 -34.10
N PHE A 19 -2.64 19.21 -34.53
CA PHE A 19 -3.10 19.44 -35.90
C PHE A 19 -3.91 20.74 -36.03
N SER A 20 -3.70 21.51 -37.10
CA SER A 20 -4.68 22.49 -37.58
C SER A 20 -4.71 22.42 -39.10
N SER A 21 -5.78 21.82 -39.64
CA SER A 21 -6.06 21.73 -41.07
C SER A 21 -6.81 22.98 -41.52
N LYS A 22 -6.34 23.54 -42.64
CA LYS A 22 -6.89 24.67 -43.40
C LYS A 22 -8.42 24.61 -43.58
N ILE A 23 -9.08 25.75 -43.36
CA ILE A 23 -10.32 26.12 -44.06
C ILE A 23 -10.12 27.53 -44.63
N GLU A 24 -10.14 27.64 -45.95
CA GLU A 24 -10.17 28.92 -46.68
C GLU A 24 -11.61 29.32 -47.04
N ALA A 25 -11.85 30.62 -46.92
CA ALA A 25 -12.76 31.49 -47.68
C ALA A 25 -14.29 31.27 -47.60
N LYS A 26 -15.03 32.27 -47.08
CA LYS A 26 -15.59 33.40 -47.86
C LYS A 26 -16.34 34.37 -46.91
N MET A 27 -15.85 35.60 -46.75
CA MET A 27 -16.47 36.61 -45.89
C MET A 27 -17.25 37.63 -46.73
N GLY A 28 -18.58 37.63 -46.59
CA GLY A 28 -19.50 38.61 -47.14
C GLY A 28 -20.03 39.54 -46.04
N SER A 29 -19.78 40.83 -46.25
CA SER A 29 -20.33 42.06 -45.66
C SER A 29 -21.50 42.02 -44.64
N LYS A 30 -21.25 42.70 -43.51
CA LYS A 30 -22.14 43.53 -42.65
C LYS A 30 -23.31 42.88 -41.90
N GLY A 31 -23.17 42.80 -40.57
CA GLY A 31 -24.29 42.65 -39.64
C GLY A 31 -23.82 42.59 -38.19
N SER A 32 -24.13 43.61 -37.41
CA SER A 32 -23.89 43.69 -35.96
C SER A 32 -24.71 42.63 -35.22
N VAL A 33 -24.04 41.65 -34.58
CA VAL A 33 -24.66 40.77 -33.58
C VAL A 33 -23.69 40.66 -32.40
N SER A 34 -23.96 41.49 -31.39
CA SER A 34 -23.32 41.46 -30.09
C SER A 34 -23.67 40.18 -29.33
N MET A 35 -22.63 39.47 -28.89
CA MET A 35 -22.58 38.71 -27.63
C MET A 35 -23.49 37.46 -27.48
N LYS A 36 -23.21 36.41 -28.27
CA LYS A 36 -23.46 35.01 -27.85
C LYS A 36 -22.14 34.26 -27.66
N LEU A 37 -21.26 34.78 -26.80
CA LEU A 37 -20.01 34.12 -26.39
C LEU A 37 -19.89 34.05 -24.86
N LEU A 38 -20.92 33.49 -24.22
CA LEU A 38 -20.89 33.18 -22.78
C LEU A 38 -21.39 31.75 -22.49
N LEU A 39 -21.01 30.80 -23.36
CA LEU A 39 -21.24 29.35 -23.18
C LEU A 39 -19.95 28.54 -23.37
N LEU A 40 -18.81 29.19 -23.15
CA LEU A 40 -17.51 28.55 -22.94
C LEU A 40 -16.97 29.01 -21.58
N LEU A 41 -17.80 28.89 -20.53
CA LEU A 41 -17.27 28.87 -19.18
C LEU A 41 -16.56 27.52 -19.04
N HIS A 42 -15.25 27.60 -19.20
CA HIS A 42 -14.23 26.60 -18.97
C HIS A 42 -14.65 25.47 -18.03
N LEU A 43 -15.11 24.35 -18.60
CA LEU A 43 -14.93 23.04 -17.98
C LEU A 43 -13.46 22.66 -18.16
N THR A 44 -12.56 23.40 -17.51
CA THR A 44 -11.22 22.89 -17.23
C THR A 44 -11.44 21.77 -16.22
N VAL A 45 -11.70 20.57 -16.73
CA VAL A 45 -11.45 19.34 -15.97
C VAL A 45 -9.96 19.43 -15.66
N LEU A 46 -9.64 19.88 -14.44
CA LEU A 46 -8.33 19.66 -13.86
C LEU A 46 -8.21 18.15 -13.84
N CYS A 47 -7.52 17.60 -14.83
CA CYS A 47 -7.06 16.23 -14.76
C CYS A 47 -6.05 16.24 -13.62
N VAL A 48 -6.54 16.01 -12.40
CA VAL A 48 -5.69 15.63 -11.29
C VAL A 48 -5.10 14.30 -11.73
N SER A 49 -3.89 14.35 -12.28
CA SER A 49 -3.12 13.14 -12.52
C SER A 49 -2.98 12.49 -11.15
N GLN A 50 -3.60 11.32 -10.95
CA GLN A 50 -3.35 10.57 -9.72
C GLN A 50 -1.87 10.20 -9.69
N ASP A 51 -1.23 10.45 -8.56
CA ASP A 51 0.20 10.21 -8.37
C ASP A 51 0.53 8.70 -8.29
N PHE A 52 -0.48 7.83 -8.26
CA PHE A 52 -0.38 6.36 -8.23
C PHE A 52 -1.70 5.70 -8.67
N ASP A 53 -1.69 4.39 -8.94
CA ASP A 53 -2.85 3.66 -9.49
C ASP A 53 -3.67 2.86 -8.46
N PHE A 54 -3.03 2.35 -7.41
CA PHE A 54 -3.64 1.55 -6.34
C PHE A 54 -2.68 1.47 -5.13
N PHE A 55 -3.14 0.99 -3.99
CA PHE A 55 -2.24 0.62 -2.89
C PHE A 55 -2.05 -0.88 -2.78
N TYR A 56 -0.84 -1.32 -2.42
CA TYR A 56 -0.71 -2.55 -1.65
C TYR A 56 -0.95 -2.27 -0.17
N PHE A 57 -1.92 -2.94 0.42
CA PHE A 57 -2.04 -3.05 1.87
C PHE A 57 -1.37 -4.34 2.33
N VAL A 58 -0.29 -4.19 3.09
CA VAL A 58 0.63 -5.28 3.45
C VAL A 58 0.55 -5.54 4.95
N GLN A 59 0.29 -6.78 5.30
CA GLN A 59 0.26 -7.28 6.66
C GLN A 59 1.30 -8.39 6.82
N GLN A 60 1.96 -8.46 7.98
CA GLN A 60 3.01 -9.43 8.28
C GLN A 60 2.63 -10.31 9.47
N TRP A 61 3.03 -11.59 9.41
CA TRP A 61 2.92 -12.50 10.53
C TRP A 61 4.14 -12.33 11.46
N PRO A 62 3.95 -11.97 12.75
CA PRO A 62 5.06 -11.72 13.66
C PRO A 62 5.89 -12.97 13.98
N GLY A 63 5.29 -14.18 13.95
CA GLY A 63 6.03 -15.45 14.11
C GLY A 63 7.14 -15.57 13.07
N SER A 64 6.78 -15.45 11.79
CA SER A 64 7.73 -15.55 10.68
C SER A 64 8.72 -14.39 10.57
N TYR A 65 8.51 -13.26 11.28
CA TYR A 65 9.54 -12.24 11.40
C TYR A 65 10.59 -12.65 12.44
N CYS A 66 10.15 -13.26 13.55
CA CYS A 66 10.96 -13.46 14.75
C CYS A 66 11.66 -14.82 14.86
N ASP A 67 11.36 -15.76 13.97
CA ASP A 67 11.99 -17.10 13.93
C ASP A 67 13.08 -17.25 12.86
N THR A 68 13.45 -16.17 12.18
CA THR A 68 14.54 -16.15 11.21
C THR A 68 15.92 -16.11 11.90
N GLN A 69 17.00 -16.16 11.12
CA GLN A 69 18.36 -15.93 11.65
C GLN A 69 18.61 -14.47 12.08
N ASN A 70 17.73 -13.54 11.71
CA ASN A 70 17.85 -12.14 12.10
C ASN A 70 17.29 -11.92 13.51
N SER A 71 17.81 -10.92 14.21
CA SER A 71 17.27 -10.53 15.51
C SER A 71 15.87 -9.92 15.39
N CYS A 72 14.98 -10.31 16.31
CA CYS A 72 13.68 -9.68 16.54
C CYS A 72 13.62 -9.18 17.99
N CYS A 73 13.02 -8.00 18.18
CA CYS A 73 12.79 -7.40 19.48
C CYS A 73 11.32 -7.02 19.60
N TYR A 74 10.69 -7.41 20.71
CA TYR A 74 9.34 -6.93 20.99
C TYR A 74 9.30 -5.42 21.24
N PRO A 75 8.19 -4.74 20.90
CA PRO A 75 8.02 -3.34 21.22
C PRO A 75 8.15 -3.05 22.72
N THR A 76 8.34 -1.78 23.05
CA THR A 76 8.34 -1.31 24.45
C THR A 76 7.02 -1.56 25.18
N THR A 77 5.94 -1.86 24.44
CA THR A 77 4.62 -2.24 24.99
C THR A 77 4.51 -3.74 25.31
N GLY A 78 5.57 -4.53 25.10
CA GLY A 78 5.59 -5.97 25.32
C GLY A 78 5.36 -6.79 24.05
N LYS A 79 5.28 -8.12 24.21
CA LYS A 79 5.03 -9.07 23.11
C LYS A 79 3.69 -8.72 22.43
N PRO A 80 3.65 -8.49 21.10
CA PRO A 80 2.41 -8.27 20.37
C PRO A 80 1.45 -9.47 20.47
N ALA A 81 0.17 -9.26 20.15
CA ALA A 81 -0.76 -10.37 19.99
C ALA A 81 -0.31 -11.29 18.86
N ALA A 82 -0.66 -12.59 18.94
CA ALA A 82 -0.49 -13.56 17.87
C ALA A 82 -1.53 -13.33 16.76
N ASP A 83 -1.46 -12.17 16.13
CA ASP A 83 -2.24 -11.74 14.97
C ASP A 83 -1.32 -11.06 13.97
N PHE A 84 -1.74 -10.96 12.72
CA PHE A 84 -1.04 -10.18 11.71
C PHE A 84 -0.88 -8.73 12.17
N GLY A 85 0.30 -8.15 11.98
CA GLY A 85 0.55 -6.72 12.14
C GLY A 85 0.56 -6.02 10.78
N ILE A 86 0.17 -4.76 10.72
CA ILE A 86 0.35 -3.94 9.52
C ILE A 86 1.86 -3.77 9.27
N HIS A 87 2.28 -3.94 8.03
CA HIS A 87 3.59 -3.51 7.54
C HIS A 87 3.45 -2.13 6.91
N GLY A 88 2.54 -1.97 5.95
CA GLY A 88 2.23 -0.66 5.38
C GLY A 88 1.16 -0.61 4.31
N LEU A 89 0.89 0.61 3.86
CA LEU A 89 -0.09 0.94 2.83
C LEU A 89 0.64 1.69 1.70
N TRP A 90 0.98 1.00 0.62
CA TRP A 90 1.99 1.47 -0.33
C TRP A 90 1.37 1.86 -1.67
N PRO A 91 1.37 3.16 -2.03
CA PRO A 91 1.06 3.60 -3.40
C PRO A 91 1.87 2.84 -4.42
N ASN A 92 1.23 2.42 -5.52
CA ASN A 92 1.84 1.60 -6.54
C ASN A 92 1.26 1.88 -7.93
N TYR A 93 2.03 1.59 -8.98
CA TYR A 93 1.60 1.69 -10.37
C TYR A 93 1.27 0.32 -10.96
N LYS A 94 0.39 0.29 -11.96
CA LYS A 94 -0.05 -0.95 -12.64
C LYS A 94 1.08 -1.66 -13.39
N ASP A 95 2.17 -0.99 -13.71
CA ASP A 95 3.35 -1.61 -14.31
C ASP A 95 4.26 -2.33 -13.29
N GLY A 96 3.92 -2.24 -12.00
CA GLY A 96 4.66 -2.86 -10.89
C GLY A 96 5.78 -2.00 -10.32
N SER A 97 6.05 -0.81 -10.87
CA SER A 97 6.87 0.22 -10.22
C SER A 97 6.05 1.01 -9.21
N TYR A 98 6.69 1.73 -8.29
CA TYR A 98 6.01 2.52 -7.26
C TYR A 98 6.68 3.87 -7.03
N PRO A 99 5.92 4.92 -6.64
CA PRO A 99 6.49 6.15 -6.14
C PRO A 99 7.01 5.98 -4.70
N SER A 100 8.07 6.71 -4.34
CA SER A 100 8.62 6.68 -2.98
C SER A 100 9.28 8.01 -2.62
N ASN A 101 9.24 8.38 -1.34
CA ASN A 101 9.86 9.60 -0.80
C ASN A 101 9.40 10.87 -1.54
N CYS A 102 8.08 11.03 -1.69
CA CYS A 102 7.49 11.99 -2.62
C CYS A 102 7.50 13.44 -2.12
N ASP A 103 7.48 13.67 -0.81
CA ASP A 103 7.55 15.02 -0.25
C ASP A 103 8.50 15.08 0.97
N SER A 104 9.68 15.67 0.78
CA SER A 104 10.63 15.92 1.87
C SER A 104 10.23 17.09 2.77
N ASN A 105 9.26 17.91 2.36
CA ASN A 105 8.77 19.06 3.14
C ASN A 105 7.57 18.70 4.03
N ASN A 106 7.06 17.47 3.94
CA ASN A 106 6.00 16.96 4.80
C ASN A 106 6.47 15.81 5.70
N PRO A 107 7.41 16.08 6.63
CA PRO A 107 7.93 15.06 7.52
C PRO A 107 6.84 14.56 8.47
N PHE A 108 7.03 13.35 8.99
CA PHE A 108 6.09 12.75 9.93
C PHE A 108 5.95 13.58 11.22
N GLN A 109 4.71 13.82 11.63
CA GLN A 109 4.36 14.57 12.84
C GLN A 109 3.54 13.72 13.81
N GLN A 110 4.15 13.27 14.91
CA GLN A 110 3.46 12.44 15.92
C GLN A 110 2.17 13.06 16.48
N SER A 111 2.08 14.39 16.55
CA SER A 111 0.90 15.11 17.04
C SER A 111 -0.33 14.85 16.18
N GLN A 112 -0.16 14.66 14.86
CA GLN A 112 -1.26 14.42 13.93
C GLN A 112 -1.89 13.03 14.06
N ILE A 113 -1.30 12.11 14.82
CA ILE A 113 -1.80 10.75 15.02
C ILE A 113 -1.92 10.38 16.50
N SER A 114 -1.99 11.41 17.37
CA SER A 114 -1.92 11.22 18.83
C SER A 114 -3.08 10.36 19.36
N ASP A 115 -4.26 10.50 18.78
CA ASP A 115 -5.47 9.72 19.02
C ASP A 115 -5.35 8.27 18.50
N LEU A 116 -4.62 8.05 17.40
CA LEU A 116 -4.41 6.72 16.81
C LEU A 116 -3.30 5.91 17.48
N ARG A 117 -2.47 6.54 18.31
CA ARG A 117 -1.22 5.96 18.84
C ARG A 117 -1.40 4.59 19.50
N SER A 118 -2.40 4.43 20.37
CA SER A 118 -2.62 3.14 21.05
C SER A 118 -3.08 2.04 20.09
N SER A 119 -3.83 2.40 19.04
CA SER A 119 -4.25 1.47 17.99
C SER A 119 -3.08 1.07 17.11
N LEU A 120 -2.20 2.01 16.76
CA LEU A 120 -0.97 1.74 16.01
C LEU A 120 0.00 0.86 16.80
N GLN A 121 0.17 1.08 18.11
CA GLN A 121 1.02 0.22 18.96
C GLN A 121 0.56 -1.25 18.97
N ARG A 122 -0.76 -1.49 18.90
CA ARG A 122 -1.33 -2.84 18.88
C ARG A 122 -1.30 -3.48 17.51
N ASN A 123 -1.66 -2.73 16.47
CA ASN A 123 -1.94 -3.27 15.14
C ASN A 123 -0.82 -3.03 14.12
N TRP A 124 0.11 -2.12 14.39
CA TRP A 124 1.25 -1.80 13.55
C TRP A 124 2.57 -1.76 14.36
N PRO A 125 2.88 -2.84 15.13
CA PRO A 125 4.06 -2.86 15.98
C PRO A 125 5.35 -2.95 15.16
N THR A 126 6.44 -2.37 15.69
CA THR A 126 7.78 -2.67 15.20
C THR A 126 8.32 -3.94 15.85
N LEU A 127 9.02 -4.77 15.08
CA LEU A 127 9.74 -5.94 15.58
C LEU A 127 11.26 -5.82 15.42
N ALA A 128 11.73 -4.68 14.91
CA ALA A 128 13.15 -4.42 14.71
C ALA A 128 13.88 -4.23 16.05
N CYS A 129 15.17 -4.57 16.07
CA CYS A 129 16.04 -4.34 17.23
C CYS A 129 16.83 -3.03 17.11
N PRO A 130 17.08 -2.33 18.23
CA PRO A 130 16.58 -2.61 19.59
C PRO A 130 15.07 -2.34 19.73
N SER A 131 14.46 -2.83 20.81
CA SER A 131 13.05 -2.60 21.15
C SER A 131 12.66 -1.13 20.98
N GLY A 132 11.62 -0.87 20.17
CA GLY A 132 11.12 0.47 19.87
C GLY A 132 9.65 0.66 20.24
N ASN A 133 9.20 1.91 20.28
CA ASN A 133 7.80 2.27 20.57
C ASN A 133 6.93 2.38 19.30
N GLY A 134 7.45 1.99 18.14
CA GLY A 134 6.80 2.05 16.83
C GLY A 134 7.04 3.34 16.04
N VAL A 135 7.35 4.46 16.69
CA VAL A 135 7.42 5.79 16.04
C VAL A 135 8.39 5.81 14.86
N GLN A 136 9.60 5.28 15.00
CA GLN A 136 10.57 5.25 13.90
C GLN A 136 10.06 4.46 12.68
N PHE A 137 9.32 3.39 12.93
CA PHE A 137 8.74 2.58 11.86
C PHE A 137 7.61 3.33 11.17
N TRP A 138 6.71 3.97 11.92
CA TRP A 138 5.65 4.79 11.33
C TRP A 138 6.20 6.01 10.59
N THR A 139 7.27 6.63 11.08
CA THR A 139 8.00 7.69 10.36
C THR A 139 8.51 7.17 9.01
N HIS A 140 9.14 5.99 8.98
CA HIS A 140 9.62 5.39 7.74
C HIS A 140 8.47 5.15 6.75
N GLU A 141 7.38 4.53 7.20
CA GLU A 141 6.23 4.21 6.35
C GLU A 141 5.53 5.48 5.83
N TRP A 142 5.42 6.52 6.65
CA TRP A 142 4.90 7.82 6.20
C TRP A 142 5.81 8.46 5.16
N GLU A 143 7.08 8.70 5.51
CA GLU A 143 7.98 9.48 4.67
C GLU A 143 8.28 8.80 3.34
N LYS A 144 8.37 7.46 3.33
CA LYS A 144 8.64 6.69 2.12
C LYS A 144 7.39 6.44 1.29
N HIS A 145 6.24 6.15 1.90
CA HIS A 145 5.03 5.70 1.20
C HIS A 145 3.84 6.65 1.37
N GLY A 146 3.53 7.06 2.61
CA GLY A 146 2.42 7.97 2.89
C GLY A 146 2.50 9.31 2.15
N THR A 147 3.70 9.90 2.05
CA THR A 147 3.93 11.16 1.32
C THR A 147 3.54 11.08 -0.17
N CYS A 148 3.51 9.87 -0.74
CA CYS A 148 3.11 9.63 -2.13
C CYS A 148 1.58 9.50 -2.32
N SER A 149 0.81 9.64 -1.24
CA SER A 149 -0.66 9.61 -1.27
C SER A 149 -1.31 10.90 -0.78
N GLU A 150 -0.53 11.96 -0.56
CA GLU A 150 -0.98 13.20 0.09
C GLU A 150 -2.08 13.96 -0.65
N SER A 151 -2.22 13.74 -1.96
CA SER A 151 -3.32 14.29 -2.75
C SER A 151 -4.69 13.71 -2.35
N LEU A 152 -4.71 12.56 -1.65
CA LEU A 152 -5.91 11.82 -1.26
C LEU A 152 -5.98 11.54 0.24
N LEU A 153 -4.86 11.20 0.89
CA LEU A 153 -4.77 10.85 2.31
C LEU A 153 -3.71 11.72 2.99
N LYS A 154 -4.12 12.56 3.94
CA LYS A 154 -3.16 13.25 4.82
C LYS A 154 -2.65 12.27 5.88
N GLN A 155 -1.66 12.70 6.67
CA GLN A 155 -0.98 11.79 7.60
C GLN A 155 -1.94 11.04 8.53
N HIS A 156 -2.88 11.75 9.16
CA HIS A 156 -3.88 11.10 10.01
C HIS A 156 -4.70 10.07 9.21
N ASP A 157 -5.31 10.48 8.09
CA ASP A 157 -6.14 9.63 7.22
C ASP A 157 -5.40 8.38 6.70
N TYR A 158 -4.10 8.51 6.40
CA TYR A 158 -3.27 7.39 5.95
C TYR A 158 -3.15 6.29 7.01
N PHE A 159 -2.89 6.68 8.26
CA PHE A 159 -2.80 5.73 9.37
C PHE A 159 -4.15 5.18 9.78
N GLU A 160 -5.21 6.01 9.76
CA GLU A 160 -6.58 5.59 10.04
C GLU A 160 -7.07 4.58 8.99
N ALA A 161 -6.87 4.86 7.70
CA ALA A 161 -7.24 3.96 6.60
C ALA A 161 -6.57 2.59 6.74
N ALA A 162 -5.27 2.55 7.07
CA ALA A 162 -4.55 1.28 7.29
C ALA A 162 -5.09 0.48 8.48
N LEU A 163 -5.47 1.16 9.58
CA LEU A 163 -6.12 0.52 10.74
C LEU A 163 -7.49 -0.05 10.37
N ASP A 164 -8.31 0.70 9.61
CA ASP A 164 -9.62 0.26 9.15
C ASP A 164 -9.54 -0.92 8.18
N LEU A 165 -8.56 -0.89 7.26
CA LEU A 165 -8.26 -2.00 6.36
C LEU A 165 -7.84 -3.25 7.15
N LYS A 166 -7.00 -3.10 8.18
CA LYS A 166 -6.60 -4.22 9.05
C LYS A 166 -7.80 -4.86 9.73
N GLN A 167 -8.68 -4.04 10.30
CA GLN A 167 -9.88 -4.50 10.99
C GLN A 167 -10.82 -5.27 10.03
N ARG A 168 -11.01 -4.76 8.81
CA ARG A 168 -11.88 -5.39 7.81
C ARG A 168 -11.28 -6.65 7.20
N ALA A 169 -9.98 -6.68 6.94
CA ALA A 169 -9.31 -7.85 6.38
C ALA A 169 -9.32 -9.03 7.35
N ASN A 170 -9.03 -8.77 8.64
CA ASN A 170 -9.02 -9.74 9.74
C ASN A 170 -8.45 -11.12 9.33
N LEU A 171 -7.21 -11.11 8.84
CA LEU A 171 -6.59 -12.26 8.19
C LEU A 171 -6.55 -13.50 9.07
N LEU A 172 -6.22 -13.35 10.37
CA LEU A 172 -6.22 -14.47 11.29
C LEU A 172 -7.60 -15.12 11.39
N ARG A 173 -8.68 -14.33 11.50
CA ARG A 173 -10.04 -14.89 11.51
C ARG A 173 -10.39 -15.57 10.19
N ALA A 174 -10.01 -14.99 9.05
CA ALA A 174 -10.26 -15.59 7.74
C ALA A 174 -9.59 -16.98 7.63
N LEU A 175 -8.33 -17.09 8.05
CA LEU A 175 -7.56 -18.33 8.04
C LEU A 175 -8.12 -19.35 9.04
N THR A 176 -8.33 -18.94 10.30
CA THR A 176 -8.77 -19.85 11.36
C THR A 176 -10.19 -20.39 11.13
N ASN A 177 -11.10 -19.60 10.54
CA ASN A 177 -12.42 -20.07 10.10
C ASN A 177 -12.33 -21.18 9.04
N ALA A 178 -11.25 -21.20 8.25
CA ALA A 178 -10.98 -22.24 7.25
C ALA A 178 -10.13 -23.41 7.82
N GLY A 179 -9.90 -23.45 9.13
CA GLY A 179 -9.09 -24.47 9.79
C GLY A 179 -7.58 -24.30 9.63
N ILE A 180 -7.11 -23.13 9.20
CA ILE A 180 -5.68 -22.81 9.06
C ILE A 180 -5.25 -22.04 10.31
N GLN A 181 -4.48 -22.71 11.18
CA GLN A 181 -4.06 -22.19 12.48
C GLN A 181 -2.57 -21.85 12.48
N PRO A 182 -2.11 -20.85 13.26
CA PRO A 182 -0.69 -20.60 13.48
C PRO A 182 -0.11 -21.61 14.48
N ASP A 183 -0.07 -22.89 14.09
CA ASP A 183 0.29 -24.03 14.93
C ASP A 183 1.63 -24.69 14.55
N GLY A 184 2.35 -24.12 13.57
CA GLY A 184 3.58 -24.69 13.04
C GLY A 184 3.36 -25.77 11.97
N GLU A 185 2.12 -26.05 11.60
CA GLU A 185 1.82 -27.03 10.56
C GLU A 185 2.00 -26.45 9.15
N LEU A 186 2.12 -27.35 8.17
CA LEU A 186 2.22 -27.00 6.76
C LEU A 186 0.83 -26.91 6.11
N TYR A 187 0.57 -25.78 5.46
CA TYR A 187 -0.66 -25.54 4.72
C TYR A 187 -0.37 -25.33 3.24
N SER A 188 -1.27 -25.77 2.36
CA SER A 188 -1.13 -25.50 0.93
C SER A 188 -1.26 -24.00 0.66
N LEU A 189 -0.41 -23.46 -0.22
CA LEU A 189 -0.50 -22.05 -0.62
C LEU A 189 -1.87 -21.72 -1.22
N SER A 190 -2.47 -22.68 -1.94
CA SER A 190 -3.82 -22.57 -2.49
C SER A 190 -4.90 -22.45 -1.42
N SER A 191 -4.81 -23.19 -0.30
CA SER A 191 -5.81 -23.11 0.76
C SER A 191 -5.72 -21.78 1.52
N ILE A 192 -4.50 -21.28 1.77
CA ILE A 192 -4.29 -19.94 2.35
C ILE A 192 -4.92 -18.86 1.47
N LYS A 193 -4.60 -18.85 0.16
CA LYS A 193 -5.16 -17.89 -0.80
C LYS A 193 -6.68 -18.00 -0.91
N GLY A 194 -7.21 -19.23 -0.95
CA GLY A 194 -8.63 -19.51 -1.01
C GLY A 194 -9.38 -18.97 0.20
N ALA A 195 -8.92 -19.29 1.41
CA ALA A 195 -9.55 -18.84 2.65
C ALA A 195 -9.62 -17.30 2.75
N ILE A 196 -8.54 -16.61 2.41
CA ILE A 196 -8.51 -15.15 2.40
C ILE A 196 -9.43 -14.58 1.31
N LYS A 197 -9.42 -15.17 0.10
CA LYS A 197 -10.31 -14.75 -0.98
C LYS A 197 -11.78 -14.94 -0.63
N ASP A 198 -12.15 -16.05 -0.02
CA ASP A 198 -13.54 -16.33 0.36
C ASP A 198 -14.03 -15.36 1.44
N ALA A 199 -13.15 -14.92 2.34
CA ALA A 199 -13.48 -13.95 3.38
C ALA A 199 -13.54 -12.50 2.88
N ILE A 200 -12.64 -12.10 1.98
CA ILE A 200 -12.45 -10.69 1.59
C ILE A 200 -13.06 -10.38 0.22
N GLY A 201 -13.28 -11.40 -0.62
CA GLY A 201 -13.77 -11.30 -1.99
C GLY A 201 -12.68 -11.14 -3.05
N TYR A 202 -11.42 -10.95 -2.63
CA TYR A 202 -10.30 -10.63 -3.53
C TYR A 202 -9.11 -11.55 -3.31
N THR A 203 -8.40 -11.87 -4.39
CA THR A 203 -7.28 -12.81 -4.33
C THR A 203 -6.03 -12.13 -3.73
N PRO A 204 -5.47 -12.62 -2.61
CA PRO A 204 -4.26 -12.02 -2.07
C PRO A 204 -3.00 -12.49 -2.81
N TYR A 205 -1.93 -11.72 -2.68
CA TYR A 205 -0.58 -12.24 -2.86
C TYR A 205 0.01 -12.63 -1.51
N ILE A 206 0.75 -13.74 -1.51
CA ILE A 206 1.40 -14.29 -0.33
C ILE A 206 2.90 -14.22 -0.56
N GLU A 207 3.59 -13.54 0.33
CA GLU A 207 5.04 -13.52 0.43
C GLU A 207 5.48 -14.50 1.52
N CYS A 208 6.54 -15.24 1.23
CA CYS A 208 7.13 -16.19 2.15
C CYS A 208 8.59 -15.85 2.39
N ASN A 209 9.05 -16.08 3.62
CA ASN A 209 10.47 -16.08 3.94
C ASN A 209 10.89 -17.49 4.40
N VAL A 210 12.06 -17.58 5.04
CA VAL A 210 12.55 -18.82 5.64
C VAL A 210 12.92 -18.61 7.09
N ASP A 211 12.57 -19.58 7.93
CA ASP A 211 12.94 -19.62 9.34
C ASP A 211 14.43 -19.99 9.52
N ALA A 212 14.90 -20.07 10.76
CA ALA A 212 16.26 -20.52 11.09
C ALA A 212 16.55 -21.97 10.63
N SER A 213 15.52 -22.81 10.53
CA SER A 213 15.59 -24.21 10.09
C SER A 213 15.51 -24.40 8.57
N ARG A 214 15.34 -23.30 7.81
CA ARG A 214 15.20 -23.26 6.35
C ARG A 214 13.84 -23.75 5.81
N ASN A 215 12.81 -23.81 6.65
CA ASN A 215 11.43 -24.04 6.23
C ASN A 215 10.88 -22.81 5.53
N SER A 216 10.06 -23.00 4.49
CA SER A 216 9.32 -21.91 3.86
C SER A 216 8.06 -21.64 4.66
N GLN A 217 7.81 -20.37 5.01
CA GLN A 217 6.73 -20.00 5.91
C GLN A 217 5.95 -18.76 5.46
N LEU A 218 4.69 -18.66 5.90
CA LEU A 218 3.79 -17.54 5.61
C LEU A 218 4.29 -16.26 6.29
N TYR A 219 4.85 -15.34 5.50
CA TYR A 219 5.47 -14.13 6.04
C TYR A 219 4.58 -12.89 5.91
N GLN A 220 4.21 -12.50 4.68
CA GLN A 220 3.36 -11.33 4.44
C GLN A 220 2.21 -11.63 3.49
N VAL A 221 1.12 -10.91 3.70
CA VAL A 221 -0.10 -10.97 2.88
C VAL A 221 -0.34 -9.59 2.29
N TYR A 222 -0.49 -9.56 0.97
CA TYR A 222 -0.74 -8.36 0.19
C TYR A 222 -2.17 -8.40 -0.33
N LEU A 223 -2.92 -7.36 -0.01
CA LEU A 223 -4.22 -7.05 -0.59
C LEU A 223 -4.10 -5.74 -1.37
N CYS A 224 -4.90 -5.56 -2.42
CA CYS A 224 -4.93 -4.30 -3.15
C CYS A 224 -6.10 -3.43 -2.72
N VAL A 225 -5.87 -2.13 -2.67
CA VAL A 225 -6.86 -1.13 -2.25
C VAL A 225 -6.94 -0.06 -3.33
N ASP A 226 -8.14 0.45 -3.59
CA ASP A 226 -8.31 1.57 -4.51
C ASP A 226 -7.64 2.86 -3.98
N THR A 227 -7.49 3.85 -4.84
CA THR A 227 -6.74 5.09 -4.53
C THR A 227 -7.35 5.94 -3.42
N SER A 228 -8.63 5.74 -3.06
CA SER A 228 -9.22 6.37 -1.86
C SER A 228 -8.73 5.78 -0.54
N GLY A 229 -8.02 4.64 -0.56
CA GLY A 229 -7.56 3.95 0.64
C GLY A 229 -8.66 3.19 1.39
N SER A 230 -9.85 3.04 0.80
CA SER A 230 -11.03 2.48 1.50
C SER A 230 -11.46 1.10 1.01
N GLY A 231 -11.57 0.85 -0.30
CA GLY A 231 -12.10 -0.39 -0.86
C GLY A 231 -11.03 -1.38 -1.27
N PHE A 232 -11.17 -2.65 -0.89
CA PHE A 232 -10.38 -3.72 -1.50
C PHE A 232 -10.76 -3.89 -2.97
N ILE A 233 -9.77 -4.19 -3.81
CA ILE A 233 -9.92 -4.41 -5.25
C ILE A 233 -9.11 -5.64 -5.69
N GLU A 234 -9.40 -6.15 -6.88
CA GLU A 234 -8.50 -7.12 -7.53
C GLU A 234 -7.16 -6.43 -7.83
N CYS A 235 -6.07 -7.11 -7.48
CA CYS A 235 -4.74 -6.57 -7.69
C CYS A 235 -4.42 -6.44 -9.18
N PRO A 236 -4.11 -5.23 -9.68
CA PRO A 236 -3.77 -5.05 -11.10
C PRO A 236 -2.48 -5.78 -11.50
N VAL A 237 -1.55 -5.91 -10.56
CA VAL A 237 -0.29 -6.61 -10.68
C VAL A 237 0.04 -7.21 -9.31
N PHE A 238 0.81 -8.30 -9.27
CA PHE A 238 1.34 -8.88 -8.04
C PHE A 238 2.86 -8.72 -7.95
N PRO A 239 3.43 -8.67 -6.73
CA PRO A 239 4.88 -8.67 -6.55
C PRO A 239 5.52 -9.94 -7.14
N LYS A 240 6.83 -9.85 -7.41
CA LYS A 240 7.61 -11.01 -7.86
C LYS A 240 8.16 -11.75 -6.64
N GLY A 241 7.89 -13.04 -6.56
CA GLY A 241 8.39 -13.92 -5.52
C GLY A 241 7.74 -15.28 -5.63
N LYS A 242 8.32 -16.29 -4.99
CA LYS A 242 7.79 -17.65 -4.99
C LYS A 242 7.79 -18.21 -3.57
N CYS A 243 6.60 -18.55 -3.09
CA CYS A 243 6.41 -19.47 -1.99
C CYS A 243 6.50 -20.92 -2.49
N GLY A 244 6.76 -21.86 -1.58
CA GLY A 244 6.52 -23.27 -1.83
C GLY A 244 5.03 -23.58 -2.09
N SER A 245 4.73 -24.76 -2.61
CA SER A 245 3.34 -25.24 -2.72
C SER A 245 2.70 -25.47 -1.35
N GLN A 246 3.52 -25.76 -0.35
CA GLN A 246 3.18 -25.80 1.06
C GLN A 246 4.10 -24.85 1.82
N VAL A 247 3.54 -24.19 2.83
CA VAL A 247 4.24 -23.25 3.69
C VAL A 247 3.80 -23.45 5.14
N GLU A 248 4.74 -23.29 6.05
CA GLU A 248 4.48 -23.30 7.49
C GLU A 248 3.69 -22.06 7.89
N PHE A 249 2.77 -22.22 8.84
CA PHE A 249 2.18 -21.11 9.57
C PHE A 249 2.65 -21.17 11.03
N PRO A 250 3.78 -20.54 11.38
CA PRO A 250 4.43 -20.78 12.67
C PRO A 250 3.63 -20.15 13.81
N THR A 251 3.82 -20.71 15.01
CA THR A 251 3.34 -20.09 16.25
C THR A 251 4.02 -18.74 16.50
N PHE A 252 3.40 -17.86 17.33
CA PHE A 252 4.05 -16.63 17.80
C PHE A 252 4.12 -16.53 19.32
#